data_AF-K1Z797-F1
#
_entry.id   AF-K1Z797-F1
#
_cell.length_a   1.000
_cell.length_b   1.000
_cell.length_c   1.000
_cell.angle_alpha   90.00
_cell.angle_beta   90.00
_cell.angle_gamma   90.00
#
_symmetry.space_group_name_H-M   'P 1'
#
loop_
_entity.id
_entity.type
_entity.pdbx_description
1 polymer ?
#
loop_
_entity_poly.entity_id
_entity_poly.type
_entity_poly.pdbx_seq_one_letter_code
_entity_poly.pdbx_strand_id
1 'polypeptide(L)'
;TGRAGASGKAVSFACEEGAFYLPAIEEFIDKKLECIVPDEPLLKPPPKGVDKKGMDKHVAESSGKPQRNRGRRPYKKPGSRGPRPQG
;
A
#
# COMPACT_ATOMS: atom_id res chain seq x y z
N THR A 1 4.35 13.26 6.00
CA THR A 1 5.49 13.58 6.88
C THR A 1 6.60 14.22 6.05
N GLY A 2 7.25 15.26 6.58
CA GLY A 2 8.42 15.87 5.94
C GLY A 2 9.66 15.02 6.21
N ARG A 3 10.38 14.62 5.18
CA ARG A 3 11.71 14.02 5.30
C ARG A 3 12.79 15.13 5.30
N ALA A 4 14.01 14.75 5.70
CA ALA A 4 15.10 15.64 6.11
C ALA A 4 15.20 16.98 5.34
N GLY A 5 15.18 18.08 6.10
CA GLY A 5 15.37 19.45 5.60
C GLY A 5 14.10 20.21 5.21
N ALA A 6 12.93 19.56 5.17
CA ALA A 6 11.69 20.20 4.71
C ALA A 6 10.54 20.13 5.73
N SER A 7 9.83 21.26 5.89
CA SER A 7 8.55 21.30 6.60
C SER A 7 7.50 20.49 5.83
N GLY A 8 7.00 19.41 6.43
CA GLY A 8 5.89 18.63 5.87
C GLY A 8 4.58 18.97 6.56
N LYS A 9 3.48 19.04 5.80
CA LYS A 9 2.13 19.08 6.36
C LYS A 9 1.60 17.66 6.53
N ALA A 10 0.99 17.37 7.67
CA ALA A 10 0.24 16.14 7.91
C ALA A 10 -1.23 16.53 8.06
N VAL A 11 -2.10 15.86 7.31
CA VAL A 11 -3.54 16.08 7.37
C VAL A 11 -4.16 14.77 7.80
N SER A 12 -4.87 14.80 8.92
CA SER A 12 -5.64 13.67 9.44
C SER A 12 -7.12 14.01 9.29
N PHE A 13 -7.93 13.03 8.91
CA PHE A 13 -9.38 13.17 8.87
C PHE A 13 -9.96 12.46 10.08
N ALA A 14 -10.83 13.15 10.81
CA ALA A 14 -11.58 12.61 11.94
C ALA A 14 -13.07 12.75 11.66
N CYS A 15 -13.81 11.68 11.90
CA CYS A 15 -15.27 11.71 12.00
C CYS A 15 -15.69 12.02 13.44
N GLU A 16 -16.99 11.91 13.72
CA GLU A 16 -17.59 12.06 15.05
C GLU A 16 -16.90 11.22 16.13
N GLU A 17 -16.51 9.98 15.82
CA GLU A 17 -15.79 9.12 16.77
C GLU A 17 -14.30 9.47 16.85
N GLY A 18 -13.69 9.83 15.72
CA GLY A 18 -12.28 10.25 15.67
C GLY A 18 -11.99 11.49 16.52
N ALA A 19 -12.97 12.37 16.69
CA ALA A 19 -12.86 13.58 17.49
C ALA A 19 -12.57 13.30 18.98
N PHE A 20 -12.98 12.14 19.51
CA PHE A 20 -12.72 11.77 20.91
C PHE A 20 -11.23 11.56 21.22
N TYR A 21 -10.41 11.29 20.20
CA TYR A 21 -8.97 11.09 20.37
C TYR A 21 -8.17 12.40 20.30
N LEU A 22 -8.78 13.52 19.90
CA LEU A 22 -8.08 14.81 19.79
C LEU A 22 -7.38 15.23 21.09
N PRO A 23 -7.98 15.13 22.28
CA PRO A 23 -7.30 15.50 23.53
C PRO A 23 -6.01 14.71 23.76
N ALA A 24 -6.05 13.38 23.55
CA ALA A 24 -4.88 12.52 23.69
C ALA A 24 -3.80 12.83 22.63
N ILE A 25 -4.20 13.23 21.42
CA ILE A 25 -3.27 13.65 20.36
C ILE A 25 -2.62 14.99 20.73
N GLU A 26 -3.39 15.96 21.23
CA GLU A 26 -2.88 17.28 21.68
C GLU A 26 -1.84 17.12 22.79
N GLU A 27 -2.11 16.25 23.77
CA GLU A 27 -1.14 15.88 24.82
C GLU A 27 0.12 15.22 24.24
N PHE A 28 -0.03 14.34 23.25
CA PHE A 28 1.10 13.65 22.62
C PHE A 28 2.00 14.60 21.80
N ILE A 29 1.42 15.59 21.12
CA ILE A 29 2.18 16.55 20.29
C ILE A 29 2.56 17.84 21.04
N ASP A 30 2.07 18.00 22.28
CA ASP A 30 2.19 19.19 23.13
C ASP A 30 1.75 20.48 22.42
N LYS A 31 0.67 20.39 21.63
CA LYS A 31 0.12 21.50 20.83
C LYS A 31 -1.39 21.34 20.70
N LYS A 32 -2.09 22.47 20.73
CA LYS A 32 -3.53 22.55 20.54
C LYS A 32 -3.91 22.48 19.06
N LEU A 33 -4.95 21.72 18.74
CA LEU A 33 -5.56 21.61 17.42
C LEU A 33 -6.85 22.44 17.42
N GLU A 34 -6.78 23.66 16.91
CA GLU A 34 -7.93 24.56 16.90
C GLU A 34 -9.07 24.06 15.99
N CYS A 35 -10.22 23.82 16.59
CA CYS A 35 -11.44 23.50 15.86
C CYS A 35 -12.12 24.79 15.38
N ILE A 36 -11.92 25.12 14.11
CA ILE A 36 -12.59 26.24 13.44
C ILE A 36 -13.59 25.73 12.41
N VAL A 37 -14.73 26.41 12.31
CA VAL A 37 -15.67 26.18 11.22
C VAL A 37 -15.06 26.80 9.95
N PRO A 38 -14.99 26.06 8.83
CA PRO A 38 -14.44 26.59 7.59
C PRO A 38 -15.32 27.70 7.02
N ASP A 39 -14.70 28.73 6.45
CA ASP A 39 -15.39 29.85 5.81
C ASP A 39 -16.23 29.40 4.60
N GLU A 40 -17.29 30.15 4.27
CA GLU A 40 -18.18 29.90 3.12
C GLU A 40 -17.49 29.54 1.80
N PRO A 41 -16.40 30.21 1.34
CA PRO A 41 -15.72 29.84 0.10
C PRO A 41 -15.09 28.44 0.13
N LEU A 42 -14.74 27.90 1.30
CA LEU A 42 -14.16 26.57 1.48
C LEU A 42 -15.21 25.46 1.49
N LEU A 43 -16.49 25.82 1.62
CA LEU A 43 -17.62 24.89 1.50
C LEU A 43 -17.98 24.59 0.03
N LYS A 44 -17.37 25.30 -0.92
CA LYS A 44 -17.56 25.02 -2.34
C LYS A 44 -17.05 23.61 -2.63
N PRO A 45 -17.81 22.78 -3.37
CA PRO A 45 -17.37 21.45 -3.71
C PRO A 45 -16.04 21.55 -4.49
N PRO A 46 -15.08 20.65 -4.21
CA PRO A 46 -13.81 20.65 -4.93
C PRO A 46 -14.08 20.45 -6.44
N PRO A 47 -13.21 20.98 -7.30
CA PRO A 47 -13.34 20.76 -8.74
C PRO A 47 -13.34 19.26 -9.03
N LYS A 48 -14.21 18.83 -9.97
CA LYS A 48 -14.23 17.44 -10.42
C LYS A 48 -12.83 17.09 -10.94
N GLY A 49 -12.22 16.06 -10.33
CA GLY A 49 -10.92 15.59 -10.78
C GLY A 49 -10.98 15.24 -12.25
N VAL A 50 -9.97 15.63 -13.03
CA VAL A 50 -9.81 15.09 -14.37
C VAL A 50 -9.48 13.61 -14.24
N ASP A 51 -10.27 12.74 -14.87
CA ASP A 51 -9.97 11.32 -14.93
C ASP A 51 -8.58 11.18 -15.55
N LYS A 52 -7.58 10.78 -14.77
CA LYS A 52 -6.26 10.42 -15.32
C LYS A 52 -6.42 9.09 -16.06
N LYS A 53 -7.02 9.14 -17.24
CA LYS A 53 -7.01 8.06 -18.22
C LYS A 53 -5.57 7.95 -18.76
N GLY A 54 -4.69 7.37 -17.95
CA GLY A 54 -3.26 7.29 -18.27
C GLY A 54 -2.34 7.27 -17.07
N MET A 55 -2.76 6.77 -15.89
CA MET A 55 -1.76 6.29 -14.93
C MET A 55 -1.01 5.16 -15.64
N ASP A 56 0.26 5.39 -15.95
CA ASP A 56 1.08 4.42 -16.64
C ASP A 56 0.99 3.11 -15.86
N LYS A 57 0.64 2.04 -16.57
CA LYS A 57 0.87 0.71 -16.02
C LYS A 57 2.38 0.68 -15.89
N HIS A 58 2.89 0.76 -14.67
CA HIS A 58 4.22 0.26 -14.38
C HIS A 58 4.23 -1.16 -14.93
N VAL A 59 4.74 -1.31 -16.15
CA VAL A 59 5.11 -2.59 -16.72
C VAL A 59 6.12 -3.07 -15.70
N ALA A 60 5.74 -4.09 -14.93
CA ALA A 60 6.67 -4.76 -14.07
C ALA A 60 7.77 -5.26 -15.00
N GLU A 61 8.83 -4.48 -15.13
CA GLU A 61 10.07 -4.89 -15.74
C GLU A 61 10.65 -5.87 -14.74
N SER A 62 10.12 -7.08 -14.80
CA SER A 62 10.65 -8.21 -14.06
C SER A 62 12.06 -8.39 -14.59
N SER A 63 13.02 -7.84 -13.85
CA SER A 63 14.41 -8.27 -13.85
C SER A 63 14.44 -9.74 -13.40
N GLY A 64 13.96 -10.61 -14.28
CA GLY A 64 13.94 -12.06 -14.16
C GLY A 64 15.07 -12.61 -15.03
N LYS A 65 16.14 -13.04 -14.38
CA LYS A 65 17.27 -13.79 -14.94
C LYS A 65 16.80 -14.80 -16.01
N PRO A 66 17.57 -15.07 -17.08
CA PRO A 66 17.15 -16.03 -18.09
C PRO A 66 17.02 -17.42 -17.46
N GLN A 67 15.78 -17.89 -17.30
CA GLN A 67 15.49 -19.21 -16.77
C GLN A 67 15.89 -20.24 -17.82
N ARG A 68 17.12 -20.74 -17.68
CA ARG A 68 17.65 -21.88 -18.44
C ARG A 68 16.61 -23.00 -18.47
N ASN A 69 16.19 -23.33 -19.68
CA ASN A 69 15.41 -24.50 -20.07
C ASN A 69 15.89 -25.76 -19.32
N ARG A 70 15.22 -26.11 -18.23
CA ARG A 70 15.43 -27.33 -17.45
C ARG A 70 14.07 -27.95 -17.18
N GLY A 71 13.67 -28.88 -18.04
CA GLY A 71 12.65 -29.87 -17.66
C GLY A 71 11.57 -30.16 -18.70
N ARG A 72 11.96 -30.69 -19.86
CA ARG A 72 11.11 -31.71 -20.52
C ARG A 72 11.80 -33.07 -20.38
N ARG A 73 11.64 -33.69 -19.21
CA ARG A 73 11.92 -35.12 -19.05
C ARG A 73 10.65 -35.87 -19.49
N PRO A 74 10.70 -36.69 -20.56
CA PRO A 74 9.53 -37.46 -21.00
C PRO A 74 9.20 -38.56 -19.99
N TYR A 75 7.91 -38.69 -19.70
CA TYR A 75 7.30 -39.65 -18.79
C TYR A 75 7.67 -41.09 -19.15
N LYS A 76 8.43 -41.79 -18.29
CA LYS A 76 8.68 -43.24 -18.37
C LYS A 76 7.63 -43.96 -17.51
N LYS A 77 6.83 -44.82 -18.15
CA LYS A 77 5.78 -45.65 -17.54
C LYS A 77 6.30 -46.47 -16.33
N PRO A 78 5.51 -46.66 -15.26
CA PRO A 78 5.90 -47.51 -14.14
C PRO A 78 5.50 -48.96 -14.41
N GLY A 79 6.45 -49.89 -14.27
CA GLY A 79 6.13 -51.30 -14.35
C GLY A 79 7.35 -52.21 -14.22
N SER A 80 7.73 -52.57 -12.98
CA SER A 80 7.98 -53.95 -12.54
C SER A 80 8.77 -54.02 -11.21
N ARG A 81 8.07 -54.52 -10.18
CA ARG A 81 8.45 -55.58 -9.21
C ARG A 81 9.79 -55.50 -8.44
N GLY A 82 9.68 -55.47 -7.11
CA GLY A 82 10.62 -56.13 -6.19
C GLY A 82 10.49 -55.64 -4.74
N PRO A 83 10.17 -56.49 -3.74
CA PRO A 83 10.05 -56.06 -2.34
C PRO A 83 11.43 -55.86 -1.70
N ARG A 84 11.51 -54.86 -0.79
CA ARG A 84 12.71 -54.50 -0.02
C ARG A 84 12.88 -55.40 1.20
N PRO A 85 14.07 -55.96 1.49
CA PRO A 85 14.36 -56.51 2.81
C PRO A 85 14.65 -55.37 3.81
N GLN A 86 14.16 -55.54 5.03
CA GLN A 86 14.40 -54.64 6.16
C GLN A 86 15.65 -55.08 6.92
N GLY A 87 16.51 -54.12 7.24
CA GLY A 87 17.55 -54.20 8.26
C GLY A 87 17.42 -52.97 9.14
#